data_AF-A0AAD2AC97-F1
#
_entry.id   AF-A0AAD2AC97-F1
#
_cell.length_a   1.000
_cell.length_b   1.000
_cell.length_c   1.000
_cell.angle_alpha   90.00
_cell.angle_beta   90.00
_cell.angle_gamma   90.00
#
_symmetry.space_group_name_H-M   'P 1'
#
loop_
_entity.id
_entity.type
_entity.pdbx_description
1 polymer ?
#
loop_
_entity_poly.entity_id
_entity_poly.type
_entity_poly.pdbx_seq_one_letter_code
_entity_poly.pdbx_strand_id
1 'polypeptide(L)'
;MTRSLFLFFILLLTAALAAEAATRKPKKVKCKDKKFYECFKKKDLHCPETCPRSCDVDCESCQPFCVPPPSLRPPPPTTFPAPTPPVDSPPQPPTPPAATPSPPPPDGSEAASGKRVRCKNKAYGTCYNMEHRCPAACPDYCEVDCVTCSPVCNCNKPGAVCQDPRFIGADGITFYFHGKKDKEFCIVTDSSLHINAHFIGRRNANMGRDFTWVQSLGILFDNHQIFVGAQKTASWDNSIDHLDLSFNGKPVFLPPFDGAKQQPAPSVSITRSGRDTNSVVIEVEGNFQIKATVVPITEHDSKVHKYGITGEDCFAHLDLGFKFYSLSGEVNGVLGQTYARNYTSRVKMGIDMPVLGGQREFASSSLFSTDCAVARFKKTESLITSNTFEYANLNCASGLDGRGVVCKR
;
A
#
# COMPACT_ATOMS: atom_id res chain seq x y z
N MET A 1 -16.13 83.49 -25.34
CA MET A 1 -14.98 82.69 -25.83
C MET A 1 -14.60 81.48 -24.96
N THR A 2 -15.30 81.18 -23.85
CA THR A 2 -14.89 80.10 -22.91
C THR A 2 -15.71 78.81 -22.98
N ARG A 3 -16.89 78.78 -23.63
CA ARG A 3 -17.69 77.55 -23.78
C ARG A 3 -17.30 76.67 -24.97
N SER A 4 -16.77 77.26 -26.05
CA SER A 4 -16.42 76.52 -27.28
C SER A 4 -15.12 75.72 -27.14
N LEU A 5 -14.11 76.27 -26.43
CA LEU A 5 -12.85 75.55 -26.16
C LEU A 5 -13.05 74.37 -25.20
N PHE A 6 -13.96 74.45 -24.23
CA PHE A 6 -14.18 73.39 -23.25
C PHE A 6 -14.87 72.16 -23.88
N LEU A 7 -15.81 72.39 -24.81
CA LEU A 7 -16.44 71.32 -25.59
C LEU A 7 -15.45 70.65 -26.56
N PHE A 8 -14.54 71.41 -27.17
CA PHE A 8 -13.50 70.85 -28.04
C PHE A 8 -12.47 70.02 -27.28
N PHE A 9 -12.11 70.44 -26.06
CA PHE A 9 -11.20 69.68 -25.19
C PHE A 9 -11.84 68.39 -24.66
N ILE A 10 -13.13 68.42 -24.31
CA ILE A 10 -13.88 67.21 -23.90
C ILE A 10 -14.05 66.25 -25.09
N LEU A 11 -14.33 66.74 -26.30
CA LEU A 11 -14.45 65.88 -27.49
C LEU A 11 -13.11 65.24 -27.90
N LEU A 12 -12.00 65.96 -27.72
CA LEU A 12 -10.65 65.44 -27.97
C LEU A 12 -10.22 64.43 -26.88
N LEU A 13 -10.59 64.64 -25.61
CA LEU A 13 -10.34 63.66 -24.54
C LEU A 13 -11.19 62.40 -24.69
N THR A 14 -12.43 62.48 -25.17
CA THR A 14 -13.25 61.28 -25.45
C THR A 14 -12.80 60.54 -26.71
N ALA A 15 -12.25 61.25 -27.71
CA ALA A 15 -11.64 60.62 -28.88
C ALA A 15 -10.27 59.96 -28.56
N ALA A 16 -9.48 60.51 -27.64
CA ALA A 16 -8.19 59.95 -27.24
C ALA A 16 -8.30 58.71 -26.33
N LEU A 17 -9.41 58.54 -25.60
CA LEU A 17 -9.68 57.35 -24.78
C LEU A 17 -10.33 56.19 -25.56
N ALA A 18 -10.71 56.41 -26.81
CA ALA A 18 -11.33 55.38 -27.67
C ALA A 18 -10.33 54.71 -28.65
N ALA A 19 -9.03 54.92 -28.45
CA ALA A 19 -7.98 54.43 -29.33
C ALA A 19 -6.98 53.53 -28.61
N GLU A 20 -7.44 52.53 -27.83
CA GLU A 20 -6.61 51.35 -27.47
C GLU A 20 -7.44 50.24 -26.80
N ALA A 21 -8.40 49.70 -27.54
CA ALA A 21 -8.93 48.36 -27.25
C ALA A 21 -9.23 47.64 -28.56
N ALA A 22 -8.23 47.51 -29.43
CA ALA A 22 -8.24 46.45 -30.42
C ALA A 22 -8.18 45.12 -29.66
N THR A 23 -9.34 44.54 -29.36
CA THR A 23 -9.48 43.20 -28.79
C THR A 23 -8.74 42.21 -29.67
N ARG A 24 -7.51 41.87 -29.26
CA ARG A 24 -6.68 40.91 -29.98
C ARG A 24 -7.40 39.58 -29.95
N LYS A 25 -7.76 39.06 -31.12
CA LYS A 25 -8.45 37.76 -31.25
C LYS A 25 -7.69 36.67 -30.47
N PRO A 26 -8.38 35.79 -29.72
CA PRO A 26 -7.72 34.73 -28.96
C PRO A 26 -6.88 33.84 -29.86
N LYS A 27 -5.72 33.40 -29.35
CA LYS A 27 -4.79 32.52 -30.07
C LYS A 27 -5.51 31.21 -30.41
N LYS A 28 -5.43 30.80 -31.67
CA LYS A 28 -5.84 29.45 -32.10
C LYS A 28 -4.85 28.42 -31.57
N VAL A 29 -5.38 27.34 -31.01
CA VAL A 29 -4.63 26.20 -30.49
C VAL A 29 -5.15 24.92 -31.11
N LYS A 30 -4.35 23.85 -31.10
CA LYS A 30 -4.72 22.56 -31.67
C LYS A 30 -4.14 21.43 -30.85
N CYS A 31 -4.89 20.34 -30.73
CA CYS A 31 -4.34 19.10 -30.21
C CYS A 31 -3.23 18.60 -31.15
N LYS A 32 -2.10 18.14 -30.57
CA LYS A 32 -0.95 17.61 -31.32
C LYS A 32 -0.90 16.08 -31.33
N ASP A 33 -1.64 15.42 -30.45
CA ASP A 33 -1.66 13.97 -30.35
C ASP A 33 -2.67 13.35 -31.33
N LYS A 34 -2.18 12.49 -32.23
CA LYS A 34 -3.00 11.80 -33.23
C LYS A 34 -3.88 10.68 -32.66
N LYS A 35 -3.62 10.24 -31.41
CA LYS A 35 -4.46 9.25 -30.70
C LYS A 35 -5.88 9.76 -30.49
N PHE A 36 -6.05 11.08 -30.34
CA PHE A 36 -7.34 11.73 -30.13
C PHE A 36 -7.86 12.32 -31.44
N TYR A 37 -8.23 11.44 -32.39
CA TYR A 37 -8.57 11.79 -33.76
C TYR A 37 -9.66 12.88 -33.89
N GLU A 38 -10.72 12.77 -33.09
CA GLU A 38 -11.84 13.72 -33.07
C GLU A 38 -11.38 15.13 -32.67
N CYS A 39 -10.54 15.24 -31.62
CA CYS A 39 -10.02 16.52 -31.18
C CYS A 39 -8.95 17.07 -32.13
N PHE A 40 -8.08 16.19 -32.64
CA PHE A 40 -7.03 16.52 -33.60
C PHE A 40 -7.58 17.14 -34.89
N LYS A 41 -8.78 16.73 -35.33
CA LYS A 41 -9.45 17.28 -36.51
C LYS A 41 -10.14 18.63 -36.28
N LYS A 42 -10.34 19.04 -35.03
CA LYS A 42 -11.06 20.27 -34.69
C LYS A 42 -10.17 21.49 -34.98
N LYS A 43 -10.60 22.34 -35.92
CA LYS A 43 -9.81 23.49 -36.42
C LYS A 43 -10.04 24.80 -35.65
N ASP A 44 -11.04 24.84 -34.77
CA ASP A 44 -11.53 26.07 -34.14
C ASP A 44 -11.45 26.05 -32.61
N LEU A 45 -10.33 25.55 -32.06
CA LEU A 45 -10.03 25.71 -30.64
C LEU A 45 -9.30 27.03 -30.41
N HIS A 46 -9.81 27.83 -29.49
CA HIS A 46 -9.32 29.17 -29.18
C HIS A 46 -9.00 29.26 -27.68
N CYS A 47 -7.96 30.01 -27.33
CA CYS A 47 -7.67 30.25 -25.92
C CYS A 47 -8.82 30.94 -25.19
N PRO A 48 -9.04 30.64 -23.89
CA PRO A 48 -9.95 31.39 -23.03
C PRO A 48 -9.56 32.87 -22.95
N GLU A 49 -10.54 33.74 -22.70
CA GLU A 49 -10.32 35.18 -22.54
C GLU A 49 -9.45 35.53 -21.34
N THR A 50 -9.38 34.64 -20.33
CA THR A 50 -8.52 34.79 -19.15
C THR A 50 -7.03 34.60 -19.48
N CYS A 51 -6.71 33.94 -20.60
CA CYS A 51 -5.33 33.68 -21.03
C CYS A 51 -5.23 33.61 -22.57
N PRO A 52 -5.58 34.69 -23.30
CA PRO A 52 -5.85 34.66 -24.74
C PRO A 52 -4.62 34.32 -25.59
N ARG A 53 -3.42 34.24 -24.98
CA ARG A 53 -2.15 33.94 -25.63
C ARG A 53 -1.35 32.83 -24.95
N SER A 54 -1.69 32.45 -23.72
CA SER A 54 -0.95 31.49 -22.89
C SER A 54 -1.85 30.32 -22.51
N CYS A 55 -2.24 29.54 -23.52
CA CYS A 55 -3.04 28.35 -23.34
C CYS A 55 -2.53 27.21 -24.25
N ASP A 56 -2.84 25.99 -23.86
CA ASP A 56 -2.68 24.76 -24.64
C ASP A 56 -4.00 23.95 -24.63
N VAL A 57 -4.08 22.88 -25.42
CA VAL A 57 -5.27 22.01 -25.51
C VAL A 57 -4.99 20.70 -24.79
N ASP A 58 -5.86 20.32 -23.87
CA ASP A 58 -5.93 18.95 -23.40
C ASP A 58 -6.63 18.10 -24.47
N CYS A 59 -5.87 17.16 -25.06
CA CYS A 59 -6.35 16.33 -26.17
C CYS A 59 -7.43 15.32 -25.73
N GLU A 60 -7.47 14.94 -24.45
CA GLU A 60 -8.43 13.97 -23.92
C GLU A 60 -9.80 14.61 -23.72
N SER A 61 -9.86 15.78 -23.08
CA SER A 61 -11.11 16.55 -22.90
C SER A 61 -11.47 17.44 -24.10
N CYS A 62 -10.52 17.67 -25.02
CA CYS A 62 -10.61 18.61 -26.13
C CYS A 62 -10.93 20.07 -25.72
N GLN A 63 -10.48 20.46 -24.52
CA GLN A 63 -10.67 21.80 -23.98
C GLN A 63 -9.34 22.57 -23.87
N PRO A 64 -9.34 23.88 -24.19
CA PRO A 64 -8.16 24.72 -24.00
C PRO A 64 -8.02 25.14 -22.53
N PHE A 65 -6.81 25.09 -21.98
CA PHE A 65 -6.50 25.47 -20.60
C PHE A 65 -5.32 26.43 -20.52
N CYS A 66 -5.28 27.29 -19.50
CA CYS A 66 -4.24 28.30 -19.33
C CYS A 66 -2.92 27.69 -18.81
N VAL A 67 -1.79 28.07 -19.42
CA VAL A 67 -0.45 27.63 -18.98
C VAL A 67 0.17 28.73 -18.12
N PRO A 68 0.61 28.44 -16.88
CA PRO A 68 1.33 29.40 -16.04
C PRO A 68 2.65 29.83 -16.68
N PRO A 69 3.09 31.09 -16.52
CA PRO A 69 4.40 31.53 -16.99
C PRO A 69 5.52 30.75 -16.26
N PRO A 70 6.61 30.38 -16.96
CA PRO A 70 7.74 29.70 -16.35
C PRO A 70 8.40 30.60 -15.29
N SER A 71 8.60 30.06 -14.09
CA SER A 71 9.35 30.73 -13.02
C SER A 71 10.81 30.96 -13.46
N LEU A 72 11.27 32.21 -13.34
CA LEU A 72 12.64 32.59 -13.64
C LEU A 72 13.60 31.84 -12.68
N ARG A 73 14.52 31.09 -13.26
CA ARG A 73 15.57 30.33 -12.55
C ARG A 73 16.58 31.32 -11.93
N PRO A 74 17.04 31.14 -10.68
CA PRO A 74 18.09 32.00 -10.12
C PRO A 74 19.43 31.80 -10.84
N PRO A 75 20.30 32.81 -10.91
CA PRO A 75 21.61 32.70 -11.54
C PRO A 75 22.56 31.80 -10.73
N PRO A 76 23.58 31.21 -11.38
CA PRO A 76 24.54 30.33 -10.71
C PRO A 76 25.49 31.13 -9.79
N PRO A 77 26.03 30.51 -8.71
CA PRO A 77 26.91 31.21 -7.78
C PRO A 77 28.32 31.38 -8.34
N THR A 78 28.88 32.57 -8.18
CA THR A 78 30.29 32.89 -8.40
C THR A 78 31.16 32.33 -7.28
N THR A 79 32.25 31.65 -7.66
CA THR A 79 33.29 31.11 -6.77
C THR A 79 34.20 32.21 -6.22
N PHE A 80 34.29 32.34 -4.89
CA PHE A 80 35.40 33.00 -4.20
C PHE A 80 35.88 32.13 -3.01
N PRO A 81 37.15 32.26 -2.58
CA PRO A 81 37.77 31.34 -1.61
C PRO A 81 37.35 31.63 -0.17
N ALA A 82 37.39 30.57 0.64
CA ALA A 82 36.87 30.48 2.01
C ALA A 82 37.61 31.34 3.05
N PRO A 83 36.89 31.77 4.10
CA PRO A 83 37.42 31.84 5.46
C PRO A 83 36.74 30.83 6.41
N THR A 84 37.54 30.35 7.37
CA THR A 84 37.26 29.40 8.47
C THR A 84 36.14 29.84 9.44
N PRO A 85 35.62 28.92 10.30
CA PRO A 85 34.21 28.86 10.72
C PRO A 85 33.90 29.52 12.08
N PRO A 86 32.60 29.70 12.39
CA PRO A 86 32.11 29.54 13.76
C PRO A 86 30.99 28.48 13.89
N VAL A 87 31.25 27.54 14.81
CA VAL A 87 30.39 26.87 15.81
C VAL A 87 28.87 26.77 15.60
N ASP A 88 28.43 25.51 15.57
CA ASP A 88 27.15 24.86 15.92
C ASP A 88 25.83 25.65 16.04
N SER A 89 24.84 25.17 15.29
CA SER A 89 23.41 25.22 15.63
C SER A 89 22.69 23.94 15.14
N PRO A 90 21.65 23.44 15.84
CA PRO A 90 21.07 22.12 15.60
C PRO A 90 20.23 22.07 14.30
N PRO A 91 20.10 20.90 13.63
CA PRO A 91 19.31 20.80 12.40
C PRO A 91 17.80 20.87 12.68
N GLN A 92 17.10 21.71 11.92
CA GLN A 92 15.65 21.76 11.85
C GLN A 92 15.08 20.52 11.11
N PRO A 93 13.90 20.00 11.48
CA PRO A 93 13.32 18.81 10.83
C PRO A 93 12.99 19.05 9.34
N PRO A 94 13.15 18.05 8.46
CA PRO A 94 12.79 18.19 7.06
C PRO A 94 11.27 18.29 6.86
N THR A 95 10.86 19.19 5.96
CA THR A 95 9.50 19.37 5.48
C THR A 95 9.03 18.10 4.73
N PRO A 96 7.75 17.66 4.87
CA PRO A 96 7.25 16.48 4.16
C PRO A 96 7.24 16.70 2.64
N PRO A 97 7.58 15.68 1.81
CA PRO A 97 7.42 15.77 0.37
C PRO A 97 5.94 15.90 -0.01
N ALA A 98 5.67 16.70 -1.04
CA ALA A 98 4.34 16.95 -1.58
C ALA A 98 3.69 15.65 -2.06
N ALA A 99 2.45 15.41 -1.64
CA ALA A 99 1.65 14.27 -2.04
C ALA A 99 1.45 14.23 -3.56
N THR A 100 1.74 13.08 -4.16
CA THR A 100 1.35 12.73 -5.53
C THR A 100 -0.18 12.78 -5.64
N PRO A 101 -0.77 13.38 -6.69
CA PRO A 101 -2.21 13.37 -6.86
C PRO A 101 -2.71 11.96 -7.19
N SER A 102 -3.65 11.46 -6.39
CA SER A 102 -4.39 10.24 -6.65
C SER A 102 -5.15 10.32 -8.00
N PRO A 103 -5.36 9.18 -8.69
CA PRO A 103 -6.17 9.14 -9.91
C PRO A 103 -7.60 9.63 -9.66
N PRO A 104 -8.29 10.16 -10.69
CA PRO A 104 -9.62 10.71 -10.55
C PRO A 104 -10.63 9.63 -10.09
N PRO A 105 -11.59 9.98 -9.23
CA PRO A 105 -12.58 9.04 -8.73
C PRO A 105 -13.49 8.54 -9.87
N PRO A 106 -13.84 7.24 -9.90
CA PRO A 106 -14.86 6.73 -10.81
C PRO A 106 -16.26 7.24 -10.45
N ASP A 107 -17.14 7.16 -11.45
CA ASP A 107 -18.47 7.78 -11.54
C ASP A 107 -19.37 7.55 -10.31
N GLY A 108 -20.09 8.59 -9.90
CA GLY A 108 -20.73 8.74 -8.58
C GLY A 108 -21.94 7.84 -8.28
N SER A 109 -22.25 6.85 -9.12
CA SER A 109 -23.42 5.99 -8.98
C SER A 109 -23.17 4.72 -8.14
N GLU A 110 -21.92 4.27 -7.96
CA GLU A 110 -21.59 3.11 -7.10
C GLU A 110 -21.18 3.49 -5.67
N ALA A 111 -20.87 4.76 -5.41
CA ALA A 111 -20.51 5.24 -4.07
C ALA A 111 -21.68 5.17 -3.06
N ALA A 112 -22.92 4.98 -3.49
CA ALA A 112 -24.10 5.03 -2.61
C ALA A 112 -24.18 3.88 -1.58
N SER A 113 -23.43 2.78 -1.73
CA SER A 113 -23.54 1.58 -0.88
C SER A 113 -22.42 1.39 0.16
N GLY A 114 -21.33 2.16 0.13
CA GLY A 114 -20.20 1.96 1.04
C GLY A 114 -20.51 2.19 2.53
N LYS A 115 -19.95 1.36 3.41
CA LYS A 115 -20.04 1.44 4.87
C LYS A 115 -19.62 2.82 5.38
N ARG A 116 -20.23 3.23 6.49
CA ARG A 116 -19.86 4.44 7.24
C ARG A 116 -18.91 4.09 8.38
N VAL A 117 -17.80 4.80 8.45
CA VAL A 117 -16.74 4.63 9.45
C VAL A 117 -16.41 5.96 10.11
N ARG A 118 -15.78 5.91 11.29
CA ARG A 118 -15.50 7.10 12.09
C ARG A 118 -14.11 7.02 12.70
N CYS A 119 -13.45 8.17 12.88
CA CYS A 119 -12.25 8.24 13.68
C CYS A 119 -12.59 7.99 15.15
N LYS A 120 -11.96 6.97 15.75
CA LYS A 120 -12.16 6.62 17.18
C LYS A 120 -11.17 7.31 18.12
N ASN A 121 -10.17 8.01 17.59
CA ASN A 121 -9.12 8.64 18.40
C ASN A 121 -9.51 10.06 18.82
N LYS A 122 -9.72 10.26 20.13
CA LYS A 122 -10.11 11.54 20.73
C LYS A 122 -9.06 12.65 20.59
N ALA A 123 -7.80 12.30 20.35
CA ALA A 123 -6.73 13.29 20.15
C ALA A 123 -6.96 14.17 18.92
N TYR A 124 -7.71 13.68 17.92
CA TYR A 124 -8.03 14.40 16.69
C TYR A 124 -9.41 15.02 16.78
N GLY A 125 -9.60 16.03 17.63
CA GLY A 125 -10.92 16.56 18.00
C GLY A 125 -11.82 16.96 16.82
N THR A 126 -11.26 17.54 15.75
CA THR A 126 -12.01 17.92 14.54
C THR A 126 -12.46 16.73 13.69
N CYS A 127 -11.76 15.60 13.79
CA CYS A 127 -12.07 14.38 13.04
C CYS A 127 -12.84 13.36 13.88
N TYR A 128 -12.67 13.42 15.20
CA TYR A 128 -13.21 12.44 16.14
C TYR A 128 -14.72 12.31 15.98
N ASN A 129 -15.19 11.07 15.82
CA ASN A 129 -16.58 10.73 15.54
C ASN A 129 -17.20 11.31 14.25
N MET A 130 -16.41 11.99 13.42
CA MET A 130 -16.88 12.41 12.09
C MET A 130 -17.09 11.17 11.22
N GLU A 131 -18.18 11.18 10.47
CA GLU A 131 -18.60 10.03 9.67
C GLU A 131 -18.10 10.17 8.24
N HIS A 132 -17.43 9.12 7.77
CA HIS A 132 -16.89 9.01 6.43
C HIS A 132 -17.47 7.78 5.75
N ARG A 133 -17.69 7.88 4.45
CA ARG A 133 -18.15 6.78 3.61
C ARG A 133 -16.95 6.07 3.00
N CYS A 134 -16.93 4.75 3.07
CA CYS A 134 -15.85 3.97 2.51
C CYS A 134 -15.75 4.12 0.98
N PRO A 135 -14.53 4.17 0.41
CA PRO A 135 -14.32 4.12 -1.03
C PRO A 135 -14.90 2.84 -1.64
N ALA A 136 -15.31 2.91 -2.90
CA ALA A 136 -15.80 1.75 -3.65
C ALA A 136 -14.76 0.61 -3.77
N ALA A 137 -13.46 0.93 -3.66
CA ALA A 137 -12.38 -0.05 -3.65
C ALA A 137 -12.33 -0.91 -2.36
N CYS A 138 -12.95 -0.47 -1.27
CA CYS A 138 -13.02 -1.20 -0.01
C CYS A 138 -14.29 -0.84 0.77
N PRO A 139 -15.48 -1.12 0.19
CA PRO A 139 -16.74 -0.57 0.66
C PRO A 139 -17.07 -1.01 2.10
N ASP A 140 -16.54 -2.15 2.56
CA ASP A 140 -16.82 -2.71 3.89
C ASP A 140 -15.65 -2.66 4.88
N TYR A 141 -14.44 -2.42 4.36
CA TYR A 141 -13.16 -2.67 5.05
C TYR A 141 -12.31 -1.42 5.25
N CYS A 142 -12.82 -0.23 4.93
CA CYS A 142 -12.06 1.00 5.13
C CYS A 142 -11.98 1.41 6.61
N GLU A 143 -11.00 2.25 6.92
CA GLU A 143 -10.86 2.90 8.23
C GLU A 143 -10.63 4.40 8.04
N VAL A 144 -11.02 5.21 9.02
CA VAL A 144 -10.67 6.63 9.00
C VAL A 144 -9.22 6.79 9.46
N ASP A 145 -8.36 7.30 8.58
CA ASP A 145 -7.11 7.90 9.03
C ASP A 145 -7.45 9.21 9.74
N CYS A 146 -7.31 9.22 11.07
CA CYS A 146 -7.62 10.37 11.91
C CYS A 146 -6.69 11.57 11.65
N VAL A 147 -5.49 11.35 11.10
CA VAL A 147 -4.53 12.42 10.80
C VAL A 147 -5.01 13.24 9.61
N THR A 148 -5.34 12.56 8.52
CA THR A 148 -5.84 13.18 7.28
C THR A 148 -7.36 13.35 7.25
N CYS A 149 -8.03 12.83 8.27
CA CYS A 149 -9.47 12.75 8.41
C CYS A 149 -10.18 12.23 7.15
N SER A 150 -9.69 11.10 6.63
CA SER A 150 -10.16 10.53 5.36
C SER A 150 -10.36 9.01 5.48
N PRO A 151 -11.34 8.42 4.78
CA PRO A 151 -11.53 6.99 4.75
C PRO A 151 -10.50 6.34 3.82
N VAL A 152 -9.72 5.39 4.35
CA VAL A 152 -8.60 4.76 3.65
C VAL A 152 -8.76 3.24 3.71
N CYS A 153 -8.54 2.57 2.58
CA CYS A 153 -8.46 1.11 2.52
C CYS A 153 -7.16 0.64 3.16
N ASN A 154 -7.21 -0.42 3.99
CA ASN A 154 -6.01 -0.95 4.65
C ASN A 154 -4.90 -1.31 3.66
N CYS A 155 -5.26 -1.81 2.48
CA CYS A 155 -4.33 -2.14 1.40
C CYS A 155 -3.60 -0.96 0.75
N ASN A 156 -3.95 0.29 1.09
CA ASN A 156 -3.38 1.50 0.48
C ASN A 156 -2.48 2.29 1.46
N LYS A 157 -2.06 1.68 2.57
CA LYS A 157 -1.18 2.31 3.57
C LYS A 157 0.24 1.74 3.51
N PRO A 158 1.27 2.49 3.95
CA PRO A 158 2.60 1.94 4.19
C PRO A 158 2.54 0.68 5.04
N GLY A 159 3.28 -0.35 4.64
CA GLY A 159 3.24 -1.66 5.27
C GLY A 159 2.09 -2.55 4.79
N ALA A 160 1.34 -2.19 3.76
CA ALA A 160 0.33 -3.07 3.19
C ALA A 160 0.93 -4.16 2.29
N VAL A 161 0.36 -5.37 2.36
CA VAL A 161 0.60 -6.48 1.44
C VAL A 161 -0.74 -7.11 1.08
N CYS A 162 -1.23 -6.85 -0.13
CA CYS A 162 -2.55 -7.29 -0.58
C CYS A 162 -2.49 -7.71 -2.04
N GLN A 163 -3.58 -8.27 -2.58
CA GLN A 163 -3.67 -8.61 -4.02
C GLN A 163 -2.56 -9.60 -4.45
N ASP A 164 -1.94 -9.44 -5.63
CA ASP A 164 -1.12 -10.45 -6.30
C ASP A 164 0.42 -10.27 -6.27
N PRO A 165 1.06 -10.42 -5.10
CA PRO A 165 0.94 -9.52 -3.98
C PRO A 165 1.63 -8.17 -4.27
N ARG A 166 0.87 -7.12 -4.08
CA ARG A 166 1.26 -5.72 -4.09
C ARG A 166 1.73 -5.31 -2.69
N PHE A 167 2.90 -4.74 -2.60
CA PHE A 167 3.50 -4.20 -1.38
C PHE A 167 3.51 -2.68 -1.42
N ILE A 168 3.35 -2.05 -0.25
CA ILE A 168 3.58 -0.61 -0.07
C ILE A 168 4.68 -0.42 0.96
N GLY A 169 5.81 0.13 0.52
CA GLY A 169 6.97 0.39 1.39
C GLY A 169 6.71 1.43 2.46
N ALA A 170 7.65 1.58 3.41
CA ALA A 170 7.62 2.62 4.43
C ALA A 170 7.58 4.04 3.83
N ASP A 171 8.17 4.20 2.64
CA ASP A 171 8.17 5.42 1.84
C ASP A 171 6.84 5.69 1.11
N GLY A 172 5.85 4.81 1.26
CA GLY A 172 4.56 4.87 0.58
C GLY A 172 4.60 4.44 -0.89
N ILE A 173 5.75 3.99 -1.38
CA ILE A 173 5.90 3.57 -2.78
C ILE A 173 5.38 2.15 -2.95
N THR A 174 4.53 1.97 -3.97
CA THR A 174 4.00 0.66 -4.35
C THR A 174 5.03 -0.11 -5.18
N PHE A 175 5.22 -1.38 -4.86
CA PHE A 175 6.01 -2.33 -5.64
C PHE A 175 5.41 -3.74 -5.56
N TYR A 176 5.89 -4.64 -6.40
CA TYR A 176 5.42 -6.03 -6.45
C TYR A 176 6.57 -6.98 -6.14
N PHE A 177 6.23 -8.10 -5.50
CA PHE A 177 7.15 -9.22 -5.33
C PHE A 177 6.39 -10.49 -5.68
N HIS A 178 6.76 -11.09 -6.82
CA HIS A 178 6.00 -12.24 -7.34
C HIS A 178 6.21 -13.53 -6.55
N GLY A 179 7.29 -13.65 -5.78
CA GLY A 179 7.61 -14.91 -5.10
C GLY A 179 7.54 -16.12 -6.03
N LYS A 180 7.01 -17.23 -5.52
CA LYS A 180 6.78 -18.46 -6.26
C LYS A 180 5.68 -19.27 -5.56
N LYS A 181 4.89 -20.02 -6.33
CA LYS A 181 3.89 -20.94 -5.78
C LYS A 181 4.53 -21.96 -4.83
N ASP A 182 3.86 -22.20 -3.70
CA ASP A 182 4.18 -23.18 -2.67
C ASP A 182 5.61 -22.99 -2.11
N LYS A 183 5.96 -21.72 -1.86
CA LYS A 183 7.27 -21.33 -1.32
C LYS A 183 7.15 -20.24 -0.26
N GLU A 184 8.11 -20.25 0.65
CA GLU A 184 8.23 -19.33 1.77
C GLU A 184 9.23 -18.23 1.47
N PHE A 185 8.87 -17.01 1.84
CA PHE A 185 9.73 -15.85 1.65
C PHE A 185 9.75 -14.97 2.91
N CYS A 186 10.94 -14.55 3.30
CA CYS A 186 11.16 -13.59 4.37
C CYS A 186 10.74 -12.19 3.92
N ILE A 187 9.62 -11.73 4.43
CA ILE A 187 9.09 -10.40 4.12
C ILE A 187 9.62 -9.33 5.08
N VAL A 188 9.95 -9.70 6.32
CA VAL A 188 10.54 -8.82 7.32
C VAL A 188 11.52 -9.62 8.17
N THR A 189 12.73 -9.11 8.36
CA THR A 189 13.67 -9.65 9.33
C THR A 189 14.47 -8.53 9.97
N ASP A 190 14.48 -8.53 11.28
CA ASP A 190 15.26 -7.64 12.13
C ASP A 190 15.77 -8.47 13.33
N SER A 191 16.55 -7.86 14.22
CA SER A 191 17.09 -8.55 15.40
C SER A 191 16.01 -9.11 16.34
N SER A 192 14.86 -8.44 16.45
CA SER A 192 13.75 -8.78 17.37
C SER A 192 12.49 -9.32 16.69
N LEU A 193 12.44 -9.34 15.36
CA LEU A 193 11.26 -9.74 14.58
C LEU A 193 11.65 -10.44 13.29
N HIS A 194 11.07 -11.60 13.01
CA HIS A 194 11.18 -12.29 11.74
C HIS A 194 9.80 -12.70 11.25
N ILE A 195 9.49 -12.41 9.99
CA ILE A 195 8.22 -12.76 9.37
C ILE A 195 8.49 -13.38 8.01
N ASN A 196 8.10 -14.65 7.88
CA ASN A 196 7.99 -15.30 6.59
C ASN A 196 6.54 -15.35 6.15
N ALA A 197 6.33 -15.33 4.84
CA ALA A 197 5.05 -15.52 4.21
C ALA A 197 5.09 -16.75 3.31
N HIS A 198 4.06 -17.60 3.39
CA HIS A 198 3.84 -18.70 2.44
C HIS A 198 3.01 -18.19 1.26
N PHE A 199 3.53 -18.39 0.05
CA PHE A 199 2.90 -17.96 -1.18
C PHE A 199 2.18 -19.13 -1.83
N ILE A 200 0.88 -18.98 -2.04
CA ILE A 200 0.12 -19.85 -2.95
C ILE A 200 0.17 -19.25 -4.35
N GLY A 201 -0.22 -20.03 -5.36
CA GLY A 201 -0.28 -19.50 -6.70
C GLY A 201 -0.92 -20.42 -7.72
N ARG A 202 -1.16 -19.84 -8.90
CA ARG A 202 -1.70 -20.55 -10.06
C ARG A 202 -0.80 -20.30 -11.26
N ARG A 203 -0.66 -21.34 -12.08
CA ARG A 203 0.03 -21.29 -13.36
C ARG A 203 -0.91 -21.77 -14.45
N ASN A 204 -1.14 -20.94 -15.46
CA ASN A 204 -1.85 -21.33 -16.67
C ASN A 204 -0.81 -21.72 -17.74
N ALA A 205 -1.18 -22.66 -18.62
CA ALA A 205 -0.37 -23.08 -19.78
C ALA A 205 0.12 -21.91 -20.65
N ASN A 206 -0.64 -20.81 -20.69
CA ASN A 206 -0.32 -19.61 -21.48
C ASN A 206 0.51 -18.55 -20.71
N MET A 207 0.97 -18.84 -19.49
CA MET A 207 1.65 -17.86 -18.63
C MET A 207 3.13 -18.16 -18.42
N GLY A 208 3.97 -17.13 -18.60
CA GLY A 208 5.41 -17.19 -18.35
C GLY A 208 5.82 -17.13 -16.87
N ARG A 209 4.90 -16.78 -15.97
CA ARG A 209 5.13 -16.68 -14.51
C ARG A 209 3.93 -17.18 -13.71
N ASP A 210 4.15 -17.48 -12.44
CA ASP A 210 3.07 -17.80 -11.49
C ASP A 210 2.40 -16.49 -11.03
N PHE A 211 1.07 -16.47 -10.96
CA PHE A 211 0.36 -15.50 -10.13
C PHE A 211 0.33 -16.04 -8.71
N THR A 212 0.65 -15.19 -7.74
CA THR A 212 0.81 -15.61 -6.35
C THR A 212 0.08 -14.69 -5.39
N TRP A 213 -0.24 -15.25 -4.23
CA TRP A 213 -0.90 -14.54 -3.12
C TRP A 213 -0.31 -15.04 -1.80
N VAL A 214 -0.35 -14.20 -0.77
CA VAL A 214 0.09 -14.60 0.58
C VAL A 214 -1.02 -15.37 1.26
N GLN A 215 -0.81 -16.66 1.54
CA GLN A 215 -1.81 -17.48 2.24
C GLN A 215 -1.63 -17.44 3.76
N SER A 216 -0.39 -17.42 4.23
CA SER A 216 -0.11 -17.48 5.67
C SER A 216 1.18 -16.77 6.04
N LEU A 217 1.30 -16.40 7.31
CA LEU A 217 2.48 -15.82 7.92
C LEU A 217 2.99 -16.72 9.06
N GLY A 218 4.31 -16.84 9.15
CA GLY A 218 5.02 -17.29 10.34
C GLY A 218 5.75 -16.11 10.93
N ILE A 219 5.40 -15.75 12.17
CA ILE A 219 5.92 -14.58 12.85
C ILE A 219 6.70 -15.06 14.07
N LEU A 220 7.99 -14.72 14.13
CA LEU A 220 8.89 -15.00 15.24
C LEU A 220 9.29 -13.68 15.90
N PHE A 221 9.18 -13.63 17.22
CA PHE A 221 9.64 -12.52 18.05
C PHE A 221 9.99 -13.07 19.43
N ASP A 222 11.02 -12.53 20.06
CA ASP A 222 11.58 -13.10 21.30
C ASP A 222 11.77 -14.63 21.18
N ASN A 223 11.04 -15.40 21.98
CA ASN A 223 10.98 -16.86 21.96
C ASN A 223 9.59 -17.40 21.56
N HIS A 224 8.76 -16.56 20.93
CA HIS A 224 7.40 -16.86 20.54
C HIS A 224 7.24 -17.01 19.03
N GLN A 225 6.22 -17.77 18.66
CA GLN A 225 5.79 -18.01 17.29
C GLN A 225 4.29 -17.72 17.19
N ILE A 226 3.89 -16.93 16.20
CA ILE A 226 2.49 -16.76 15.79
C ILE A 226 2.34 -17.27 14.36
N PHE A 227 1.30 -18.07 14.15
CA PHE A 227 0.80 -18.42 12.82
C PHE A 227 -0.51 -17.67 12.57
N VAL A 228 -0.66 -17.13 11.36
CA VAL A 228 -1.96 -16.70 10.83
C VAL A 228 -2.06 -17.14 9.38
N GLY A 229 -3.17 -17.77 9.00
CA GLY A 229 -3.38 -18.28 7.66
C GLY A 229 -4.82 -18.20 7.19
N ALA A 230 -4.98 -18.22 5.88
CA ALA A 230 -6.24 -18.43 5.19
C ALA A 230 -6.48 -19.93 4.95
N GLN A 231 -7.57 -20.47 5.51
CA GLN A 231 -8.01 -21.83 5.23
C GLN A 231 -8.39 -21.96 3.74
N LYS A 232 -8.05 -23.11 3.15
CA LYS A 232 -8.45 -23.41 1.77
C LYS A 232 -9.96 -23.65 1.74
N THR A 233 -10.65 -23.01 0.82
CA THR A 233 -12.08 -23.21 0.60
C THR A 233 -12.37 -23.40 -0.89
N ALA A 234 -13.37 -24.24 -1.20
CA ALA A 234 -13.88 -24.41 -2.55
C ALA A 234 -14.89 -23.32 -2.93
N SER A 235 -15.57 -22.75 -1.93
CA SER A 235 -16.59 -21.70 -2.09
C SER A 235 -16.45 -20.63 -1.02
N TRP A 236 -16.73 -19.37 -1.35
CA TRP A 236 -16.63 -18.28 -0.40
C TRP A 236 -17.97 -17.95 0.29
N ASP A 237 -17.94 -17.83 1.62
CA ASP A 237 -19.03 -17.33 2.45
C ASP A 237 -18.44 -16.49 3.60
N ASN A 238 -18.88 -15.24 3.72
CA ASN A 238 -18.42 -14.28 4.73
C ASN A 238 -18.80 -14.68 6.17
N SER A 239 -19.77 -15.57 6.34
CA SER A 239 -20.22 -16.07 7.65
C SER A 239 -19.39 -17.23 8.19
N ILE A 240 -18.60 -17.87 7.32
CA ILE A 240 -17.70 -18.97 7.67
C ILE A 240 -16.35 -18.37 8.07
N ASP A 241 -15.81 -18.84 9.20
CA ASP A 241 -14.48 -18.48 9.68
C ASP A 241 -13.41 -19.25 8.91
N HIS A 242 -12.73 -18.57 8.00
CA HIS A 242 -11.61 -19.07 7.20
C HIS A 242 -10.25 -18.72 7.81
N LEU A 243 -10.19 -18.18 9.03
CA LEU A 243 -8.92 -17.93 9.71
C LEU A 243 -8.38 -19.21 10.35
N ASP A 244 -7.07 -19.40 10.27
CA ASP A 244 -6.34 -20.38 11.06
C ASP A 244 -5.25 -19.66 11.85
N LEU A 245 -5.23 -19.89 13.16
CA LEU A 245 -4.40 -19.14 14.12
C LEU A 245 -3.76 -20.11 15.10
N SER A 246 -2.46 -19.93 15.34
CA SER A 246 -1.79 -20.60 16.45
C SER A 246 -0.74 -19.73 17.12
N PHE A 247 -0.51 -20.00 18.40
CA PHE A 247 0.53 -19.38 19.21
C PHE A 247 1.41 -20.49 19.82
N ASN A 248 2.71 -20.47 19.53
CA ASN A 248 3.66 -21.49 19.95
C ASN A 248 3.18 -22.93 19.62
N GLY A 249 2.62 -23.11 18.41
CA GLY A 249 2.07 -24.38 17.94
C GLY A 249 0.74 -24.81 18.57
N LYS A 250 0.17 -24.01 19.49
CA LYS A 250 -1.16 -24.27 20.07
C LYS A 250 -2.22 -23.46 19.33
N PRO A 251 -3.33 -24.08 18.88
CA PRO A 251 -4.42 -23.36 18.22
C PRO A 251 -4.98 -22.23 19.09
N VAL A 252 -5.34 -21.11 18.44
CA VAL A 252 -6.03 -19.98 19.09
C VAL A 252 -7.43 -19.88 18.49
N PHE A 253 -8.45 -20.10 19.33
CA PHE A 253 -9.84 -20.02 18.92
C PHE A 253 -10.43 -18.64 19.25
N LEU A 254 -10.96 -17.97 18.23
CA LEU A 254 -11.68 -16.72 18.38
C LEU A 254 -13.15 -16.92 18.02
N PRO A 255 -14.09 -16.57 18.92
CA PRO A 255 -15.49 -16.51 18.56
C PRO A 255 -15.75 -15.60 17.34
N PRO A 256 -16.72 -15.93 16.47
CA PRO A 256 -17.00 -15.19 15.24
C PRO A 256 -17.84 -13.92 15.48
N PHE A 257 -17.38 -13.02 16.36
CA PHE A 257 -17.98 -11.71 16.58
C PHE A 257 -16.93 -10.60 16.76
N ASP A 258 -17.30 -9.37 16.40
CA ASP A 258 -16.43 -8.19 16.47
C ASP A 258 -15.92 -7.95 17.90
N GLY A 259 -14.62 -7.74 18.06
CA GLY A 259 -14.00 -7.50 19.37
C GLY A 259 -13.76 -8.75 20.22
N ALA A 260 -14.09 -9.95 19.74
CA ALA A 260 -13.65 -11.19 20.37
C ALA A 260 -12.12 -11.18 20.52
N LYS A 261 -11.61 -11.43 21.72
CA LYS A 261 -10.19 -11.27 22.03
C LYS A 261 -9.61 -12.48 22.74
N GLN A 262 -8.39 -12.84 22.36
CA GLN A 262 -7.53 -13.80 23.04
C GLN A 262 -6.22 -13.10 23.44
N GLN A 263 -5.67 -13.50 24.58
CA GLN A 263 -4.40 -12.98 25.09
C GLN A 263 -3.49 -14.17 25.46
N PRO A 264 -2.85 -14.82 24.47
CA PRO A 264 -2.08 -16.04 24.70
C PRO A 264 -0.77 -15.83 25.48
N ALA A 265 -0.30 -14.59 25.61
CA ALA A 265 0.82 -14.17 26.45
C ALA A 265 0.60 -12.72 26.93
N PRO A 266 1.30 -12.26 27.99
CA PRO A 266 1.09 -10.92 28.55
C PRO A 266 1.14 -9.78 27.52
N SER A 267 2.14 -9.81 26.62
CA SER A 267 2.36 -8.80 25.60
C SER A 267 1.60 -9.04 24.28
N VAL A 268 0.85 -10.13 24.15
CA VAL A 268 0.26 -10.57 22.87
C VAL A 268 -1.26 -10.52 22.94
N SER A 269 -1.90 -9.74 22.07
CA SER A 269 -3.35 -9.66 21.92
C SER A 269 -3.74 -10.04 20.51
N ILE A 270 -4.69 -10.96 20.36
CA ILE A 270 -5.30 -11.29 19.07
C ILE A 270 -6.79 -10.98 19.17
N THR A 271 -7.27 -10.05 18.36
CA THR A 271 -8.63 -9.53 18.45
C THR A 271 -9.31 -9.60 17.09
N ARG A 272 -10.50 -10.19 17.01
CA ARG A 272 -11.33 -10.15 15.82
C ARG A 272 -11.81 -8.72 15.57
N SER A 273 -11.77 -8.27 14.31
CA SER A 273 -12.08 -6.88 13.97
C SER A 273 -12.98 -6.81 12.76
N GLY A 274 -14.08 -6.07 12.85
CA GLY A 274 -15.03 -5.93 11.75
C GLY A 274 -16.29 -6.77 11.97
N ARG A 275 -17.26 -6.62 11.08
CA ARG A 275 -18.54 -7.37 11.16
C ARG A 275 -18.46 -8.74 10.52
N ASP A 276 -17.42 -9.03 9.74
CA ASP A 276 -17.20 -10.34 9.17
C ASP A 276 -16.35 -11.23 10.09
N THR A 277 -16.36 -12.52 9.79
CA THR A 277 -15.71 -13.53 10.64
C THR A 277 -14.22 -13.69 10.34
N ASN A 278 -13.70 -13.01 9.30
CA ASN A 278 -12.44 -13.32 8.64
C ASN A 278 -11.31 -12.32 8.86
N SER A 279 -11.49 -11.37 9.78
CA SER A 279 -10.57 -10.26 10.03
C SER A 279 -10.06 -10.26 11.47
N VAL A 280 -8.74 -10.17 11.65
CA VAL A 280 -8.07 -10.13 12.96
C VAL A 280 -6.99 -9.08 13.04
N VAL A 281 -6.78 -8.57 14.26
CA VAL A 281 -5.69 -7.68 14.65
C VAL A 281 -4.82 -8.43 15.65
N ILE A 282 -3.57 -8.66 15.27
CA ILE A 282 -2.53 -9.23 16.12
C ILE A 282 -1.67 -8.07 16.60
N GLU A 283 -1.63 -7.85 17.91
CA GLU A 283 -0.81 -6.83 18.57
C GLU A 283 0.24 -7.53 19.44
N VAL A 284 1.50 -7.17 19.27
CA VAL A 284 2.57 -7.45 20.23
C VAL A 284 3.06 -6.12 20.78
N GLU A 285 2.80 -5.90 22.07
CA GLU A 285 3.07 -4.63 22.74
C GLU A 285 4.50 -4.14 22.51
N GLY A 286 4.64 -2.91 22.00
CA GLY A 286 5.94 -2.29 21.74
C GLY A 286 6.73 -2.88 20.55
N ASN A 287 6.22 -3.91 19.87
CA ASN A 287 6.89 -4.55 18.74
C ASN A 287 6.18 -4.26 17.41
N PHE A 288 4.96 -4.79 17.22
CA PHE A 288 4.21 -4.62 15.98
C PHE A 288 2.71 -4.80 16.15
N GLN A 289 1.96 -4.33 15.15
CA GLN A 289 0.57 -4.65 14.88
C GLN A 289 0.43 -5.21 13.46
N ILE A 290 -0.32 -6.29 13.31
CA ILE A 290 -0.68 -6.87 12.02
C ILE A 290 -2.19 -6.94 11.94
N LYS A 291 -2.77 -6.32 10.92
CA LYS A 291 -4.15 -6.54 10.51
C LYS A 291 -4.15 -7.57 9.40
N ALA A 292 -4.87 -8.66 9.57
CA ALA A 292 -4.98 -9.72 8.59
C ALA A 292 -6.45 -10.00 8.31
N THR A 293 -6.83 -9.96 7.05
CA THR A 293 -8.18 -10.29 6.57
C THR A 293 -8.07 -11.39 5.54
N VAL A 294 -8.80 -12.48 5.74
CA VAL A 294 -8.93 -13.53 4.72
C VAL A 294 -9.94 -13.05 3.68
N VAL A 295 -9.54 -13.06 2.41
CA VAL A 295 -10.36 -12.63 1.27
C VAL A 295 -10.32 -13.68 0.16
N PRO A 296 -11.40 -13.84 -0.63
CA PRO A 296 -11.40 -14.69 -1.80
C PRO A 296 -10.78 -13.95 -2.99
N ILE A 297 -10.25 -14.71 -3.95
CA ILE A 297 -10.04 -14.17 -5.28
C ILE A 297 -11.39 -14.17 -6.02
N THR A 298 -11.86 -13.00 -6.43
CA THR A 298 -13.19 -12.89 -7.06
C THR A 298 -13.16 -13.28 -8.54
N GLU A 299 -14.32 -13.62 -9.09
CA GLU A 299 -14.47 -13.85 -10.53
C GLU A 299 -14.11 -12.59 -11.33
N HIS A 300 -14.38 -11.40 -10.79
CA HIS A 300 -14.00 -10.14 -11.39
C HIS A 300 -12.47 -10.01 -11.49
N ASP A 301 -11.76 -10.25 -10.39
CA ASP A 301 -10.28 -10.23 -10.37
C ASP A 301 -9.71 -11.25 -11.36
N SER A 302 -10.28 -12.46 -11.37
CA SER A 302 -9.90 -13.52 -12.30
C SER A 302 -10.09 -13.11 -13.76
N LYS A 303 -11.17 -12.38 -14.10
CA LYS A 303 -11.42 -11.87 -15.46
C LYS A 303 -10.47 -10.74 -15.84
N VAL A 304 -10.28 -9.77 -14.95
CA VAL A 304 -9.42 -8.59 -15.19
C VAL A 304 -7.96 -9.01 -15.36
N HIS A 305 -7.47 -9.86 -14.48
CA HIS A 305 -6.07 -10.30 -14.45
C HIS A 305 -5.81 -11.62 -15.19
N LYS A 306 -6.87 -12.24 -15.72
CA LYS A 306 -6.86 -13.51 -16.46
C LYS A 306 -6.28 -14.68 -15.66
N TYR A 307 -6.48 -14.71 -14.34
CA TYR A 307 -5.99 -15.78 -13.46
C TYR A 307 -6.50 -17.17 -13.87
N GLY A 308 -7.68 -17.23 -14.48
CA GLY A 308 -8.30 -18.49 -14.90
C GLY A 308 -8.87 -19.28 -13.71
N ILE A 309 -9.29 -18.59 -12.66
CA ILE A 309 -10.00 -19.15 -11.51
C ILE A 309 -11.46 -19.40 -11.91
N THR A 310 -11.93 -20.61 -11.61
CA THR A 310 -13.33 -21.05 -11.75
C THR A 310 -14.04 -20.93 -10.41
N GLY A 311 -15.38 -20.94 -10.40
CA GLY A 311 -16.18 -20.80 -9.18
C GLY A 311 -16.01 -21.93 -8.14
N GLU A 312 -15.36 -23.04 -8.51
CA GLU A 312 -15.08 -24.19 -7.62
C GLU A 312 -13.73 -24.06 -6.88
N ASP A 313 -12.89 -23.11 -7.29
CA ASP A 313 -11.56 -22.84 -6.75
C ASP A 313 -11.53 -21.43 -6.11
N CYS A 314 -12.39 -21.15 -5.13
CA CYS A 314 -12.37 -19.88 -4.38
C CYS A 314 -11.12 -19.79 -3.47
N PHE A 315 -9.94 -19.62 -4.09
CA PHE A 315 -8.68 -19.38 -3.39
C PHE A 315 -8.86 -18.25 -2.38
N ALA A 316 -8.60 -18.57 -1.12
CA ALA A 316 -8.55 -17.60 -0.04
C ALA A 316 -7.10 -17.21 0.24
N HIS A 317 -6.85 -15.92 0.42
CA HIS A 317 -5.54 -15.38 0.77
C HIS A 317 -5.68 -14.28 1.83
N LEU A 318 -4.55 -13.77 2.30
CA LEU A 318 -4.50 -12.68 3.27
C LEU A 318 -4.29 -11.35 2.57
N ASP A 319 -5.13 -10.39 2.94
CA ASP A 319 -4.82 -8.97 2.84
C ASP A 319 -4.25 -8.51 4.19
N LEU A 320 -3.07 -7.90 4.15
CA LEU A 320 -2.25 -7.63 5.32
C LEU A 320 -1.94 -6.14 5.44
N GLY A 321 -1.97 -5.64 6.68
CA GLY A 321 -1.48 -4.32 7.04
C GLY A 321 -0.53 -4.40 8.23
N PHE A 322 0.74 -4.10 8.00
CA PHE A 322 1.78 -4.10 9.02
C PHE A 322 2.01 -2.70 9.57
N LYS A 323 2.09 -2.59 10.90
CA LYS A 323 2.58 -1.41 11.59
C LYS A 323 3.65 -1.84 12.58
N PHE A 324 4.85 -1.28 12.43
CA PHE A 324 5.97 -1.63 13.29
C PHE A 324 6.29 -0.49 14.25
N TYR A 325 6.70 -0.83 15.48
CA TYR A 325 6.98 0.14 16.53
C TYR A 325 8.47 0.22 16.88
N SER A 326 9.22 -0.87 16.73
CA SER A 326 10.60 -0.98 17.23
C SER A 326 11.58 -1.65 16.26
N LEU A 327 11.33 -1.58 14.94
CA LEU A 327 12.32 -2.02 13.95
C LEU A 327 13.62 -1.22 14.07
N SER A 328 14.75 -1.92 14.03
CA SER A 328 16.07 -1.33 13.96
C SER A 328 16.36 -0.76 12.57
N GLY A 329 17.39 0.07 12.46
CA GLY A 329 17.84 0.60 11.18
C GLY A 329 18.42 -0.46 10.22
N GLU A 330 18.66 -1.68 10.69
CA GLU A 330 19.25 -2.81 9.96
C GLU A 330 18.20 -3.82 9.46
N VAL A 331 16.91 -3.54 9.65
CA VAL A 331 15.80 -4.35 9.17
C VAL A 331 15.92 -4.64 7.66
N ASN A 332 15.56 -5.86 7.26
CA ASN A 332 15.61 -6.32 5.89
C ASN A 332 14.39 -7.22 5.58
N GLY A 333 14.40 -7.88 4.42
CA GLY A 333 13.25 -8.64 3.89
C GLY A 333 12.55 -7.87 2.77
N VAL A 334 11.63 -8.54 2.07
CA VAL A 334 10.92 -7.95 0.90
C VAL A 334 10.31 -6.59 1.24
N LEU A 335 9.54 -6.52 2.33
CA LEU A 335 8.95 -5.29 2.84
C LEU A 335 9.91 -4.56 3.78
N GLY A 336 10.55 -5.32 4.67
CA GLY A 336 11.38 -4.77 5.74
C GLY A 336 12.55 -3.92 5.23
N GLN A 337 13.13 -4.22 4.06
CA GLN A 337 14.18 -3.39 3.46
C GLN A 337 13.78 -1.91 3.30
N THR A 338 12.49 -1.63 3.10
CA THR A 338 11.98 -0.26 2.93
C THR A 338 11.96 0.54 4.24
N TYR A 339 12.03 -0.14 5.39
CA TYR A 339 12.08 0.46 6.73
C TYR A 339 13.52 0.68 7.22
N ALA A 340 14.53 0.21 6.48
CA ALA A 340 15.93 0.37 6.87
C ALA A 340 16.34 1.85 6.84
N ARG A 341 17.18 2.28 7.78
CA ARG A 341 17.58 3.69 7.96
C ARG A 341 18.25 4.29 6.71
N ASN A 342 19.01 3.48 5.98
CA ASN A 342 19.73 3.89 4.78
C ASN A 342 19.06 3.38 3.49
N TYR A 343 17.78 3.01 3.55
CA TYR A 343 17.05 2.57 2.38
C TYR A 343 16.98 3.71 1.36
N THR A 344 17.40 3.42 0.13
CA THR A 344 17.17 4.26 -1.03
C THR A 344 16.36 3.44 -2.02
N SER A 345 15.20 3.96 -2.40
CA SER A 345 14.28 3.24 -3.27
C SER A 345 14.94 2.91 -4.61
N ARG A 346 14.90 1.62 -4.96
CA ARG A 346 15.35 1.10 -6.27
C ARG A 346 14.17 0.80 -7.19
N VAL A 347 12.96 1.17 -6.75
CA VAL A 347 11.73 1.01 -7.53
C VAL A 347 11.88 1.81 -8.81
N LYS A 348 11.66 1.17 -9.96
CA LYS A 348 11.69 1.85 -11.25
C LYS A 348 10.42 2.69 -11.41
N MET A 349 10.55 3.98 -11.19
CA MET A 349 9.45 4.93 -11.35
C MET A 349 9.00 5.02 -12.82
N GLY A 350 7.70 5.23 -13.03
CA GLY A 350 7.10 5.35 -14.37
C GLY A 350 6.91 4.02 -15.11
N ILE A 351 7.15 2.88 -14.44
CA ILE A 351 6.81 1.56 -14.96
C ILE A 351 5.58 1.05 -14.19
N ASP A 352 4.60 0.52 -14.92
CA ASP A 352 3.46 -0.15 -14.31
C ASP A 352 3.92 -1.39 -13.55
N MET A 353 3.46 -1.53 -12.30
CA MET A 353 3.76 -2.65 -11.42
C MET A 353 5.27 -2.94 -11.27
N PRO A 354 6.04 -1.99 -10.71
CA PRO A 354 7.48 -2.15 -10.59
C PRO A 354 7.80 -3.25 -9.58
N VAL A 355 8.71 -4.17 -9.95
CA VAL A 355 9.07 -5.32 -9.13
C VAL A 355 10.33 -5.03 -8.33
N LEU A 356 10.33 -5.40 -7.04
CA LEU A 356 11.51 -5.35 -6.19
C LEU A 356 11.82 -6.71 -5.56
N GLY A 357 13.11 -7.01 -5.47
CA GLY A 357 13.61 -8.20 -4.80
C GLY A 357 13.57 -9.45 -5.67
N GLY A 358 14.41 -10.43 -5.30
CA GLY A 358 14.52 -11.70 -6.00
C GLY A 358 14.29 -12.90 -5.09
N GLN A 359 13.86 -14.02 -5.68
CA GLN A 359 13.67 -15.28 -4.94
C GLN A 359 14.95 -15.71 -4.18
N ARG A 360 16.14 -15.55 -4.77
CA ARG A 360 17.41 -15.92 -4.11
C ARG A 360 17.68 -15.17 -2.81
N GLU A 361 17.22 -13.93 -2.70
CA GLU A 361 17.52 -13.07 -1.55
C GLU A 361 16.59 -13.39 -0.37
N PHE A 362 15.33 -13.67 -0.66
CA PHE A 362 14.27 -13.74 0.34
C PHE A 362 13.72 -15.15 0.59
N ALA A 363 14.09 -16.16 -0.21
CA ALA A 363 13.63 -17.53 0.02
C ALA A 363 14.02 -18.02 1.42
N SER A 364 13.08 -18.69 2.09
CA SER A 364 13.31 -19.41 3.34
C SER A 364 12.93 -20.89 3.15
N SER A 365 13.52 -21.78 3.94
CA SER A 365 13.21 -23.22 3.85
C SER A 365 11.87 -23.60 4.45
N SER A 366 11.33 -22.81 5.38
CA SER A 366 10.04 -23.08 6.02
C SER A 366 9.46 -21.80 6.62
N LEU A 367 8.18 -21.87 7.01
CA LEU A 367 7.44 -20.72 7.52
C LEU A 367 8.04 -20.16 8.83
N PHE A 368 8.72 -20.99 9.63
CA PHE A 368 9.37 -20.58 10.88
C PHE A 368 10.90 -20.68 10.85
N SER A 369 11.49 -20.92 9.68
CA SER A 369 12.94 -20.89 9.48
C SER A 369 13.46 -19.45 9.44
N THR A 370 14.70 -19.23 9.86
CA THR A 370 15.35 -17.91 9.87
C THR A 370 16.61 -17.93 9.00
N ASP A 371 16.50 -18.54 7.81
CA ASP A 371 17.62 -18.96 6.96
C ASP A 371 17.66 -18.26 5.60
N CYS A 372 16.83 -17.23 5.39
CA CYS A 372 16.91 -16.40 4.20
C CYS A 372 18.27 -15.67 4.14
N ALA A 373 18.73 -15.34 2.93
CA ALA A 373 20.06 -14.75 2.74
C ALA A 373 20.24 -13.39 3.45
N VAL A 374 19.14 -12.71 3.75
CA VAL A 374 19.10 -11.42 4.44
C VAL A 374 18.74 -11.52 5.92
N ALA A 375 18.66 -12.73 6.49
CA ALA A 375 18.22 -12.95 7.87
C ALA A 375 19.03 -12.12 8.87
N ARG A 376 18.32 -11.40 9.73
CA ARG A 376 18.87 -10.59 10.83
C ARG A 376 18.42 -11.05 12.21
N PHE A 377 17.45 -11.98 12.25
CA PHE A 377 16.84 -12.43 13.49
C PHE A 377 17.82 -13.20 14.36
N LYS A 378 17.93 -12.78 15.61
CA LYS A 378 18.71 -13.45 16.62
C LYS A 378 17.74 -13.96 17.65
N LYS A 379 17.45 -15.26 17.62
CA LYS A 379 16.69 -15.87 18.71
C LYS A 379 17.47 -15.61 19.99
N THR A 380 16.83 -15.01 20.99
CA THR A 380 17.47 -14.84 22.29
C THR A 380 17.76 -16.25 22.81
N GLU A 381 19.02 -16.66 22.79
CA GLU A 381 19.49 -17.81 23.55
C GLU A 381 19.24 -17.50 25.03
N SER A 382 18.03 -17.79 25.49
CA SER A 382 17.85 -18.16 26.88
C SER A 382 18.83 -19.31 27.10
N LEU A 383 19.70 -19.18 28.10
CA LEU A 383 20.63 -20.20 28.58
C LEU A 383 19.93 -21.54 28.76
N ILE A 384 19.75 -22.29 27.68
CA ILE A 384 19.36 -23.68 27.70
C ILE A 384 20.67 -24.41 27.51
N THR A 385 21.30 -24.71 28.64
CA THR A 385 22.16 -25.87 28.82
C THR A 385 21.67 -26.99 27.92
N SER A 386 22.58 -27.47 27.07
CA SER A 386 22.45 -28.61 26.19
C SER A 386 21.45 -29.64 26.70
N ASN A 387 20.28 -29.70 26.06
CA ASN A 387 19.50 -30.93 25.97
C ASN A 387 19.01 -31.03 24.53
N THR A 388 19.93 -31.56 23.72
CA THR A 388 19.73 -32.14 22.42
C THR A 388 18.51 -33.06 22.44
N PHE A 389 17.34 -32.58 22.00
CA PHE A 389 16.27 -33.46 21.58
C PHE A 389 16.42 -33.69 20.07
N GLU A 390 17.33 -34.60 19.74
CA GLU A 390 17.32 -35.33 18.47
C GLU A 390 15.95 -36.02 18.33
N TYR A 391 15.09 -35.51 17.45
CA TYR A 391 14.09 -36.35 16.82
C TYR A 391 14.80 -37.20 15.76
N ALA A 392 15.47 -38.26 16.21
CA ALA A 392 15.92 -39.33 15.34
C ALA A 392 14.70 -40.11 14.82
N ASN A 393 14.71 -40.39 13.52
CA ASN A 393 13.72 -41.15 12.75
C ASN A 393 13.11 -42.35 13.52
N LEU A 394 11.87 -42.21 13.98
CA LEU A 394 11.08 -43.33 14.50
C LEU A 394 10.22 -43.90 13.37
N ASN A 395 10.59 -45.08 12.86
CA ASN A 395 9.74 -45.85 11.94
C ASN A 395 8.77 -46.70 12.76
N CYS A 396 7.52 -46.24 12.87
CA CYS A 396 6.45 -47.00 13.52
C CYS A 396 5.67 -47.80 12.46
N ALA A 397 5.51 -49.10 12.67
CA ALA A 397 4.71 -49.98 11.82
C ALA A 397 3.52 -50.55 12.60
N SER A 398 2.34 -50.54 11.97
CA SER A 398 1.12 -51.12 12.51
C SER A 398 1.06 -52.62 12.19
N GLY A 399 1.03 -53.47 13.21
CA GLY A 399 0.73 -54.90 13.01
C GLY A 399 -0.71 -55.08 12.53
N LEU A 400 -0.91 -56.02 11.60
CA LEU A 400 -2.18 -56.25 10.88
C LEU A 400 -3.35 -56.73 11.74
N ASP A 401 -3.17 -56.98 13.03
CA ASP A 401 -4.27 -57.29 13.96
C ASP A 401 -4.28 -56.28 15.11
N GLY A 402 -5.26 -55.38 15.06
CA GLY A 402 -5.33 -54.17 15.86
C GLY A 402 -5.33 -54.42 17.37
N ARG A 403 -4.30 -53.92 18.04
CA ARG A 403 -4.31 -52.99 19.19
C ARG A 403 -2.89 -52.85 19.72
N GLY A 404 -2.16 -51.87 19.18
CA GLY A 404 -0.87 -51.42 19.71
C GLY A 404 0.14 -51.07 18.63
N VAL A 405 0.64 -49.83 18.65
CA VAL A 405 1.81 -49.41 17.85
C VAL A 405 3.03 -49.56 18.75
N VAL A 406 3.98 -50.41 18.36
CA VAL A 406 5.27 -50.54 19.05
C VAL A 406 6.31 -49.78 18.24
N CYS A 407 6.74 -48.63 18.73
CA CYS A 407 7.86 -47.89 18.16
C CYS A 407 9.14 -48.34 18.88
N LYS A 408 10.09 -48.93 18.13
CA LYS A 408 11.44 -49.22 18.64
C LYS A 408 12.39 -48.12 18.19
N ARG A 409 13.34 -47.83 19.07
CA ARG A 409 14.43 -46.88 18.84
C ARG A 409 15.53 -47.50 18.00
#